data_AF-A0A9E0PC27-F1
#
_entry.id   AF-A0A9E0PC27-F1
#
_cell.length_a   1.000
_cell.length_b   1.000
_cell.length_c   1.000
_cell.angle_alpha   90.00
_cell.angle_beta   90.00
_cell.angle_gamma   90.00
#
_symmetry.space_group_name_H-M   'P 1'
#
loop_
_entity.id
_entity.type
_entity.pdbx_description
1 polymer ?
#
loop_
_entity_poly.entity_id
_entity_poly.type
_entity_poly.pdbx_seq_one_letter_code
_entity_poly.pdbx_strand_id
1 'polypeptide(L)'
;MSELSLTRHNSLCTGRFRAMASPCEIILDHDDFAIAAQQVNAAADEAQRIEQKLSRYRNDNIIHRINNANGQPVTVDEETARLIDFSVMLHKLSDGLFDITSGVLRRAWTFDGSDNIPSNADIDALLPLVGWHRMKWQSPVILLPPGMEIDLGGIGKEYAVDRVFSLLAGMTDAALLVNFGGDLRARGPRRDGSAWQIGIETPDQESTAADSLSLVNGALATSGDARRFLLHDGMRYSHILNPKTGWPVHGGPRSATLLAADCVQAGMLATLTLLAGPEAENFLREQENIRSWLIW
;
A
#
# COMPACT_ATOMS: atom_id res chain seq x y z
N MET A 1 -17.29 14.66 -1.63
CA MET A 1 -16.34 14.59 -2.76
C MET A 1 -15.10 15.38 -2.34
N SER A 2 -13.92 14.77 -2.29
CA SER A 2 -12.68 15.54 -2.13
C SER A 2 -12.54 16.42 -3.37
N GLU A 3 -12.38 17.72 -3.18
CA GLU A 3 -12.28 18.66 -4.29
C GLU A 3 -10.98 18.40 -5.06
N LEU A 4 -11.09 17.87 -6.28
CA LEU A 4 -9.97 17.75 -7.19
C LEU A 4 -9.50 19.17 -7.56
N SER A 5 -8.23 19.45 -7.35
CA SER A 5 -7.59 20.70 -7.78
C SER A 5 -6.67 20.43 -8.96
N LEU A 6 -6.66 21.35 -9.92
CA LEU A 6 -5.80 21.31 -11.10
C LEU A 6 -4.93 22.56 -11.14
N THR A 7 -3.65 22.36 -11.38
CA THR A 7 -2.68 23.45 -11.56
C THR A 7 -1.86 23.21 -12.82
N ARG A 8 -1.45 24.29 -13.47
CA ARG A 8 -0.55 24.25 -14.62
C ARG A 8 0.72 25.02 -14.29
N HIS A 9 1.87 24.42 -14.57
CA HIS A 9 3.16 25.08 -14.54
C HIS A 9 3.97 24.67 -15.76
N ASN A 10 4.19 25.59 -16.70
CA ASN A 10 4.74 25.30 -18.03
C ASN A 10 3.90 24.22 -18.76
N SER A 11 4.53 23.12 -19.16
CA SER A 11 3.88 21.95 -19.77
C SER A 11 3.36 20.94 -18.73
N LEU A 12 3.62 21.14 -17.44
CA LEU A 12 3.15 20.24 -16.39
C LEU A 12 1.71 20.60 -16.00
N CYS A 13 0.81 19.64 -16.18
CA CYS A 13 -0.51 19.62 -15.56
C CYS A 13 -0.44 18.76 -14.31
N THR A 14 -0.78 19.34 -13.16
CA THR A 14 -0.79 18.63 -11.88
C THR A 14 -2.20 18.60 -11.31
N GLY A 15 -2.72 17.40 -11.11
CA GLY A 15 -3.94 17.11 -10.39
C GLY A 15 -3.68 16.68 -8.97
N ARG A 16 -4.43 17.23 -8.01
CA ARG A 16 -4.37 16.82 -6.60
C ARG A 16 -5.76 16.55 -6.04
N PHE A 17 -5.91 15.41 -5.39
CA PHE A 17 -7.15 14.97 -4.75
C PHE A 17 -6.82 14.11 -3.51
N ARG A 18 -7.85 13.57 -2.86
CA ARG A 18 -7.67 12.63 -1.73
C ARG A 18 -8.36 11.31 -2.05
N ALA A 19 -7.66 10.21 -1.83
CA ALA A 19 -8.19 8.85 -1.88
C ALA A 19 -7.32 7.94 -0.99
N MET A 20 -7.89 6.81 -0.56
CA MET A 20 -7.19 5.78 0.22
C MET A 20 -6.51 6.35 1.48
N ALA A 21 -7.21 7.25 2.17
CA ALA A 21 -6.72 7.98 3.34
C ALA A 21 -5.41 8.78 3.13
N SER A 22 -5.07 9.12 1.88
CA SER A 22 -3.81 9.82 1.52
C SER A 22 -4.04 10.99 0.56
N PRO A 23 -3.11 11.97 0.50
CA PRO A 23 -3.05 12.89 -0.62
C PRO A 23 -2.59 12.16 -1.89
N CYS A 24 -3.26 12.41 -3.00
CA CYS A 24 -2.94 11.85 -4.30
C CYS A 24 -2.53 12.97 -5.26
N GLU A 25 -1.48 12.73 -6.04
CA GLU A 25 -0.96 13.65 -7.05
C GLU A 25 -0.75 12.91 -8.37
N ILE A 26 -1.22 13.53 -9.46
CA ILE A 26 -1.00 13.10 -10.83
C ILE A 26 -0.30 14.24 -11.56
N ILE A 27 0.86 13.98 -12.16
CA ILE A 27 1.59 14.96 -12.95
C ILE A 27 1.69 14.43 -14.38
N LEU A 28 1.21 15.22 -15.34
CA LEU A 28 1.28 14.94 -16.77
C LEU A 28 2.08 16.05 -17.46
N ASP A 29 3.07 15.69 -18.26
CA ASP A 29 3.83 16.64 -19.08
C ASP A 29 3.22 16.76 -20.48
N HIS A 30 2.20 17.63 -20.61
CA HIS A 30 1.28 17.68 -21.74
C HIS A 30 1.00 19.13 -22.17
N ASP A 31 1.04 19.42 -23.48
CA ASP A 31 0.84 20.78 -24.00
C ASP A 31 -0.62 21.23 -23.92
N ASP A 32 -1.54 20.29 -24.13
CA ASP A 32 -2.98 20.51 -24.05
C ASP A 32 -3.47 20.25 -22.62
N PHE A 33 -3.79 21.35 -21.93
CA PHE A 33 -4.26 21.32 -20.56
C PHE A 33 -5.68 20.73 -20.43
N ALA A 34 -6.53 20.86 -21.45
CA ALA A 34 -7.89 20.33 -21.39
C ALA A 34 -7.88 18.80 -21.46
N ILE A 35 -7.05 18.22 -22.34
CA ILE A 35 -6.84 16.77 -22.41
C ILE A 35 -6.23 16.25 -21.10
N ALA A 36 -5.19 16.94 -20.58
CA ALA A 36 -4.56 16.54 -19.33
C ALA A 36 -5.54 16.60 -18.14
N ALA A 37 -6.41 17.61 -18.09
CA ALA A 37 -7.45 17.70 -17.08
C ALA A 37 -8.45 16.53 -17.15
N GLN A 38 -8.87 16.10 -18.35
CA GLN A 38 -9.73 14.91 -18.51
C GLN A 38 -9.04 13.64 -18.01
N GLN A 39 -7.75 13.47 -18.34
CA GLN A 39 -6.95 12.34 -17.90
C GLN A 39 -6.80 12.31 -16.36
N VAL A 40 -6.53 13.46 -15.73
CA VAL A 40 -6.49 13.58 -14.27
C VAL A 40 -7.84 13.23 -13.63
N ASN A 41 -8.97 13.66 -14.21
CA ASN A 41 -10.29 13.27 -13.71
C ASN A 41 -10.48 11.76 -13.77
N ALA A 42 -10.13 11.12 -14.90
CA ALA A 42 -10.20 9.67 -15.03
C ALA A 42 -9.31 8.93 -14.02
N ALA A 43 -8.13 9.47 -13.71
CA ALA A 43 -7.25 8.95 -12.66
C ALA A 43 -7.87 9.06 -11.25
N ALA A 44 -8.51 10.19 -10.94
CA ALA A 44 -9.21 10.38 -9.67
C ALA A 44 -10.41 9.42 -9.54
N ASP A 45 -11.18 9.23 -10.61
CA ASP A 45 -12.31 8.31 -10.65
C ASP A 45 -11.86 6.85 -10.44
N GLU A 46 -10.76 6.43 -11.07
CA GLU A 46 -10.22 5.08 -10.88
C GLU A 46 -9.69 4.86 -9.46
N ALA A 47 -9.00 5.85 -8.88
CA ALA A 47 -8.57 5.79 -7.49
C ALA A 47 -9.78 5.64 -6.53
N GLN A 48 -10.84 6.42 -6.75
CA GLN A 48 -12.08 6.32 -5.96
C GLN A 48 -12.80 4.97 -6.17
N ARG A 49 -12.84 4.44 -7.39
CA ARG A 49 -13.40 3.11 -7.67
C ARG A 49 -12.67 2.02 -6.90
N ILE A 50 -11.34 2.07 -6.86
CA ILE A 50 -10.52 1.09 -6.13
C ILE A 50 -10.71 1.24 -4.63
N GLU A 51 -10.71 2.46 -4.08
CA GLU A 51 -11.02 2.71 -2.66
C GLU A 51 -12.41 2.20 -2.30
N GLN A 52 -13.41 2.51 -3.11
CA GLN A 52 -14.78 2.02 -2.96
C GLN A 52 -14.79 0.49 -2.87
N LYS A 53 -14.09 -0.18 -3.78
CA LYS A 53 -14.10 -1.65 -3.90
C LYS A 53 -13.33 -2.36 -2.78
N LEU A 54 -12.18 -1.83 -2.37
CA LEU A 54 -11.22 -2.55 -1.52
C LEU A 54 -11.11 -2.02 -0.08
N SER A 55 -11.64 -0.83 0.21
CA SER A 55 -11.49 -0.23 1.54
C SER A 55 -12.23 -1.02 2.61
N ARG A 56 -11.50 -1.47 3.62
CA ARG A 56 -12.04 -2.10 4.84
C ARG A 56 -12.91 -1.14 5.68
N TYR A 57 -12.83 0.17 5.43
CA TYR A 57 -13.59 1.19 6.16
C TYR A 57 -15.00 1.40 5.59
N ARG A 58 -15.36 0.66 4.55
CA ARG A 58 -16.66 0.76 3.88
C ARG A 58 -17.48 -0.49 4.11
N ASN A 59 -18.79 -0.34 4.06
CA ASN A 59 -19.76 -1.43 4.26
C ASN A 59 -20.52 -1.83 2.99
N ASP A 60 -20.21 -1.20 1.86
CA ASP A 60 -20.91 -1.33 0.59
C ASP A 60 -20.02 -1.94 -0.51
N ASN A 61 -19.10 -2.84 -0.14
CA ASN A 61 -18.13 -3.42 -1.07
C ASN A 61 -17.87 -4.91 -0.87
N ILE A 62 -17.02 -5.48 -1.73
CA ILE A 62 -16.75 -6.92 -1.75
C ILE A 62 -15.99 -7.38 -0.50
N ILE A 63 -15.08 -6.58 0.04
CA ILE A 63 -14.33 -6.91 1.26
C ILE A 63 -15.27 -6.99 2.46
N HIS A 64 -16.18 -6.03 2.59
CA HIS A 64 -17.22 -6.07 3.62
C HIS A 64 -18.10 -7.32 3.48
N ARG A 65 -18.54 -7.65 2.25
CA ARG A 65 -19.35 -8.86 1.99
C ARG A 65 -18.62 -10.13 2.40
N ILE A 66 -17.32 -10.25 2.11
CA ILE A 66 -16.51 -11.40 2.51
C ILE A 66 -16.43 -11.48 4.04
N ASN A 67 -16.10 -10.38 4.71
CA ASN A 67 -15.89 -10.33 6.16
C ASN A 67 -17.19 -10.55 6.96
N ASN A 68 -18.35 -10.33 6.36
CA ASN A 68 -19.67 -10.50 6.99
C ASN A 68 -20.45 -11.70 6.45
N ALA A 69 -19.81 -12.58 5.69
CA ALA A 69 -20.46 -13.76 5.13
C ALA A 69 -20.80 -14.84 6.19
N ASN A 70 -20.22 -14.75 7.40
CA ASN A 70 -20.50 -15.63 8.53
C ASN A 70 -20.49 -17.13 8.19
N GLY A 71 -19.42 -17.59 7.51
CA GLY A 71 -19.29 -18.98 7.10
C GLY A 71 -20.02 -19.35 5.80
N GLN A 72 -20.57 -18.39 5.06
CA GLN A 72 -21.13 -18.61 3.73
C GLN A 72 -20.08 -18.34 2.63
N PRO A 73 -20.10 -19.10 1.53
CA PRO A 73 -19.19 -18.85 0.41
C PRO A 73 -19.55 -17.56 -0.31
N VAL A 74 -18.53 -16.80 -0.71
CA VAL A 74 -18.67 -15.56 -1.49
C VAL A 74 -17.96 -15.73 -2.82
N THR A 75 -18.68 -15.50 -3.91
CA THR A 75 -18.08 -15.39 -5.25
C THR A 75 -17.58 -13.96 -5.47
N VAL A 76 -16.34 -13.84 -5.92
CA VAL A 76 -15.68 -12.56 -6.23
C VAL A 76 -15.51 -12.38 -7.74
N ASP A 77 -15.23 -11.16 -8.18
CA ASP A 77 -14.87 -10.91 -9.58
C ASP A 77 -13.38 -11.20 -9.85
N GLU A 78 -12.98 -11.14 -11.11
CA GLU A 78 -11.61 -11.45 -11.57
C GLU A 78 -10.55 -10.51 -10.96
N GLU A 79 -10.87 -9.23 -10.79
CA GLU A 79 -9.95 -8.26 -10.18
C GLU A 79 -9.68 -8.62 -8.72
N THR A 80 -10.73 -8.92 -7.94
CA THR A 80 -10.56 -9.36 -6.55
C THR A 80 -9.90 -10.73 -6.46
N ALA A 81 -10.22 -11.66 -7.37
CA ALA A 81 -9.57 -12.98 -7.42
C ALA A 81 -8.06 -12.85 -7.62
N ARG A 82 -7.60 -12.00 -8.56
CA ARG A 82 -6.17 -11.74 -8.78
C ARG A 82 -5.46 -11.15 -7.56
N LEU A 83 -6.12 -10.23 -6.84
CA LEU A 83 -5.55 -9.66 -5.61
C LEU A 83 -5.43 -10.69 -4.49
N ILE A 84 -6.42 -11.59 -4.38
CA ILE A 84 -6.36 -12.70 -3.43
C ILE A 84 -5.24 -13.67 -3.83
N ASP A 85 -5.16 -14.07 -5.09
CA ASP A 85 -4.09 -14.94 -5.62
C ASP A 85 -2.69 -14.35 -5.38
N PHE A 86 -2.54 -13.04 -5.62
CA PHE A 86 -1.31 -12.33 -5.31
C PHE A 86 -1.00 -12.36 -3.81
N SER A 87 -1.99 -12.13 -2.96
CA SER A 87 -1.83 -12.25 -1.49
C SER A 87 -1.41 -13.66 -1.05
N VAL A 88 -1.88 -14.72 -1.72
CA VAL A 88 -1.43 -16.10 -1.48
C VAL A 88 0.04 -16.27 -1.82
N MET A 89 0.49 -15.68 -2.93
CA MET A 89 1.89 -15.69 -3.30
C MET A 89 2.74 -15.00 -2.23
N LEU A 90 2.32 -13.82 -1.77
CA LEU A 90 3.02 -13.09 -0.70
C LEU A 90 3.06 -13.87 0.61
N HIS A 91 1.95 -14.49 0.99
CA HIS A 91 1.89 -15.37 2.16
C HIS A 91 2.91 -16.50 2.05
N LYS A 92 3.07 -17.13 0.88
CA LYS A 92 4.07 -18.19 0.70
C LYS A 92 5.51 -17.66 0.73
N LEU A 93 5.78 -16.57 0.04
CA LEU A 93 7.13 -15.98 -0.04
C LEU A 93 7.62 -15.47 1.31
N SER A 94 6.71 -15.08 2.19
CA SER A 94 7.00 -14.52 3.52
C SER A 94 6.96 -15.54 4.65
N ASP A 95 6.87 -16.84 4.36
CA ASP A 95 6.62 -17.89 5.34
C ASP A 95 5.43 -17.57 6.27
N GLY A 96 4.37 -17.01 5.68
CA GLY A 96 3.13 -16.64 6.34
C GLY A 96 3.16 -15.33 7.11
N LEU A 97 4.21 -14.50 7.00
CA LEU A 97 4.27 -13.19 7.66
C LEU A 97 3.41 -12.13 6.96
N PHE A 98 3.24 -12.24 5.64
CA PHE A 98 2.22 -11.49 4.91
C PHE A 98 0.92 -12.31 4.89
N ASP A 99 0.02 -12.05 5.82
CA ASP A 99 -1.27 -12.74 5.91
C ASP A 99 -2.43 -11.75 5.90
N ILE A 100 -3.22 -11.75 4.82
CA ILE A 100 -4.38 -10.85 4.70
C ILE A 100 -5.47 -11.14 5.75
N THR A 101 -5.45 -12.31 6.39
CA THR A 101 -6.40 -12.64 7.48
C THR A 101 -6.04 -11.97 8.81
N SER A 102 -4.84 -11.41 8.92
CA SER A 102 -4.39 -10.64 10.10
C SER A 102 -5.18 -9.36 10.33
N GLY A 103 -6.01 -8.93 9.37
CA GLY A 103 -6.86 -7.75 9.47
C GLY A 103 -7.72 -7.71 10.73
N VAL A 104 -8.10 -8.86 11.28
CA VAL A 104 -8.88 -8.99 12.52
C VAL A 104 -8.16 -8.40 13.75
N LEU A 105 -6.83 -8.37 13.76
CA LEU A 105 -6.02 -7.85 14.87
C LEU A 105 -6.23 -6.35 15.13
N ARG A 106 -6.76 -5.60 14.15
CA ARG A 106 -7.14 -4.18 14.34
C ARG A 106 -8.24 -3.98 15.39
N ARG A 107 -8.95 -5.04 15.79
CA ARG A 107 -9.94 -4.98 16.87
C ARG A 107 -9.26 -4.77 18.24
N ALA A 108 -8.01 -5.19 18.38
CA ALA A 108 -7.20 -4.96 19.58
C ALA A 108 -6.26 -3.76 19.40
N TRP A 109 -5.72 -3.54 18.20
CA TRP A 109 -4.72 -2.49 17.96
C TRP A 109 -5.31 -1.21 17.35
N THR A 110 -5.03 -0.08 18.00
CA THR A 110 -5.24 1.28 17.44
C THR A 110 -3.93 2.04 17.49
N PHE A 111 -3.31 2.31 16.33
CA PHE A 111 -2.00 2.98 16.25
C PHE A 111 -2.15 4.49 16.05
N ASP A 112 -2.39 5.22 17.13
CA ASP A 112 -2.70 6.66 17.16
C ASP A 112 -1.63 7.51 17.87
N GLY A 113 -0.48 6.93 18.20
CA GLY A 113 0.61 7.59 18.94
C GLY A 113 0.46 7.59 20.46
N SER A 114 -0.63 7.01 21.00
CA SER A 114 -0.79 6.81 22.44
C SER A 114 0.10 5.69 23.00
N ASP A 115 -0.06 5.39 24.29
CA ASP A 115 0.55 4.27 25.00
C ASP A 115 -0.43 3.09 25.22
N ASN A 116 -1.58 3.11 24.54
CA ASN A 116 -2.67 2.15 24.70
C ASN A 116 -2.35 0.81 24.03
N ILE A 117 -1.51 0.00 24.70
CA ILE A 117 -1.20 -1.36 24.27
C ILE A 117 -2.34 -2.32 24.70
N PRO A 118 -2.84 -3.19 23.80
CA PRO A 118 -3.83 -4.20 24.17
C PRO A 118 -3.27 -5.21 25.17
N SER A 119 -4.15 -5.82 25.97
CA SER A 119 -3.72 -6.90 26.86
C SER A 119 -3.40 -8.17 26.07
N ASN A 120 -2.59 -9.07 26.66
CA ASN A 120 -2.37 -10.40 26.09
C ASN A 120 -3.70 -11.14 25.83
N ALA A 121 -4.67 -10.99 26.74
CA ALA A 121 -5.98 -11.63 26.60
C ALA A 121 -6.75 -11.13 25.37
N ASP A 122 -6.63 -9.85 25.02
CA ASP A 122 -7.27 -9.28 23.83
C ASP A 122 -6.65 -9.86 22.54
N ILE A 123 -5.33 -10.05 22.52
CA ILE A 123 -4.62 -10.66 21.38
C ILE A 123 -4.91 -12.15 21.28
N ASP A 124 -4.84 -12.89 22.39
CA ASP A 124 -5.09 -14.33 22.45
C ASP A 124 -6.52 -14.69 22.00
N ALA A 125 -7.49 -13.81 22.24
CA ALA A 125 -8.86 -13.98 21.77
C ALA A 125 -8.99 -13.86 20.23
N LEU A 126 -8.10 -13.12 19.57
CA LEU A 126 -8.14 -12.86 18.13
C LEU A 126 -7.25 -13.81 17.32
N LEU A 127 -6.14 -14.30 17.88
CA LEU A 127 -5.19 -15.17 17.20
C LEU A 127 -5.82 -16.43 16.54
N PRO A 128 -6.82 -17.11 17.15
CA PRO A 128 -7.49 -18.24 16.50
C PRO A 128 -8.22 -17.88 15.20
N LEU A 129 -8.47 -16.60 14.94
CA LEU A 129 -9.11 -16.06 13.75
C LEU A 129 -8.11 -15.63 12.67
N VAL A 130 -6.80 -15.79 12.91
CA VAL A 130 -5.73 -15.49 11.96
C VAL A 130 -5.15 -16.80 11.40
N GLY A 131 -4.86 -16.79 10.10
CA GLY A 131 -4.18 -17.87 9.41
C GLY A 131 -4.85 -18.21 8.08
N TRP A 132 -4.13 -17.99 6.98
CA TRP A 132 -4.56 -18.34 5.63
C TRP A 132 -5.08 -19.79 5.50
N HIS A 133 -4.45 -20.75 6.18
CA HIS A 133 -4.83 -22.17 6.14
C HIS A 133 -6.22 -22.49 6.72
N ARG A 134 -6.85 -21.54 7.44
CA ARG A 134 -8.18 -21.71 8.06
C ARG A 134 -9.32 -21.36 7.11
N MET A 135 -9.06 -20.53 6.10
CA MET A 135 -10.03 -20.19 5.06
C MET A 135 -9.91 -21.12 3.85
N LYS A 136 -10.96 -21.18 3.04
CA LYS A 136 -10.91 -21.87 1.73
C LYS A 136 -10.90 -20.85 0.62
N TRP A 137 -9.95 -21.01 -0.29
CA TRP A 137 -9.87 -20.24 -1.52
C TRP A 137 -9.79 -21.18 -2.72
N GLN A 138 -10.79 -21.11 -3.59
CA GLN A 138 -10.79 -21.75 -4.89
C GLN A 138 -11.43 -20.78 -5.87
N SER A 139 -10.60 -20.03 -6.59
CA SER A 139 -11.06 -18.95 -7.47
C SER A 139 -12.25 -19.40 -8.35
N PRO A 140 -13.36 -18.62 -8.39
CA PRO A 140 -13.55 -17.30 -7.78
C PRO A 140 -14.27 -17.31 -6.42
N VAL A 141 -14.28 -18.42 -5.69
CA VAL A 141 -15.04 -18.59 -4.43
C VAL A 141 -14.11 -18.57 -3.21
N ILE A 142 -14.40 -17.67 -2.27
CA ILE A 142 -13.77 -17.59 -0.95
C ILE A 142 -14.76 -17.99 0.14
N LEU A 143 -14.27 -18.68 1.17
CA LEU A 143 -15.03 -19.06 2.36
C LEU A 143 -14.19 -18.78 3.61
N LEU A 144 -14.70 -17.89 4.46
CA LEU A 144 -14.13 -17.59 5.77
C LEU A 144 -14.95 -18.26 6.88
N PRO A 145 -14.33 -18.98 7.84
CA PRO A 145 -14.97 -19.32 9.11
C PRO A 145 -15.58 -18.08 9.80
N PRO A 146 -16.66 -18.25 10.59
CA PRO A 146 -17.25 -17.14 11.34
C PRO A 146 -16.23 -16.39 12.19
N GLY A 147 -16.29 -15.05 12.17
CA GLY A 147 -15.42 -14.18 12.96
C GLY A 147 -14.09 -13.81 12.29
N MET A 148 -13.62 -14.59 11.31
CA MET A 148 -12.45 -14.24 10.49
C MET A 148 -12.75 -13.07 9.56
N GLU A 149 -11.70 -12.37 9.16
CA GLU A 149 -11.76 -11.25 8.22
C GLU A 149 -10.53 -11.27 7.32
N ILE A 150 -10.64 -10.72 6.11
CA ILE A 150 -9.50 -10.36 5.27
C ILE A 150 -9.34 -8.85 5.18
N ASP A 151 -8.10 -8.42 4.93
CA ASP A 151 -7.71 -7.04 4.71
C ASP A 151 -6.65 -6.96 3.61
N LEU A 152 -6.92 -6.15 2.58
CA LEU A 152 -6.00 -5.90 1.47
C LEU A 152 -5.26 -4.57 1.62
N GLY A 153 -5.30 -3.94 2.81
CA GLY A 153 -4.63 -2.68 3.09
C GLY A 153 -3.12 -2.70 2.89
N GLY A 154 -2.48 -3.88 2.93
CA GLY A 154 -1.05 -4.06 2.65
C GLY A 154 -0.65 -4.15 1.17
N ILE A 155 -1.62 -4.07 0.24
CA ILE A 155 -1.36 -4.04 -1.22
C ILE A 155 -2.25 -3.05 -1.99
N GLY A 156 -3.32 -2.55 -1.36
CA GLY A 156 -4.39 -1.85 -2.06
C GLY A 156 -3.96 -0.52 -2.69
N LYS A 157 -3.01 0.19 -2.06
CA LYS A 157 -2.61 1.52 -2.52
C LYS A 157 -1.68 1.44 -3.71
N GLU A 158 -0.68 0.57 -3.64
CA GLU A 158 0.29 0.32 -4.70
C GLU A 158 -0.38 -0.30 -5.93
N TYR A 159 -1.35 -1.19 -5.71
CA TYR A 159 -2.23 -1.65 -6.77
C TYR A 159 -2.94 -0.49 -7.46
N ALA A 160 -3.51 0.43 -6.67
CA ALA A 160 -4.18 1.60 -7.21
C ALA A 160 -3.25 2.52 -8.02
N VAL A 161 -2.02 2.74 -7.56
CA VAL A 161 -0.99 3.50 -8.31
C VAL A 161 -0.77 2.85 -9.67
N ASP A 162 -0.55 1.54 -9.72
CA ASP A 162 -0.31 0.82 -10.98
C ASP A 162 -1.51 0.78 -11.91
N ARG A 163 -2.73 0.67 -11.36
CA ARG A 163 -3.98 0.73 -12.15
C ARG A 163 -4.20 2.10 -12.78
N VAL A 164 -4.03 3.16 -11.99
CA VAL A 164 -4.16 4.54 -12.46
C VAL A 164 -3.07 4.87 -13.48
N PHE A 165 -1.83 4.45 -13.21
CA PHE A 165 -0.73 4.58 -14.15
C PHE A 165 -1.03 3.86 -15.47
N SER A 166 -1.51 2.62 -15.43
CA SER A 166 -1.84 1.85 -16.63
C SER A 166 -3.00 2.46 -17.42
N LEU A 167 -4.00 3.00 -16.73
CA LEU A 167 -5.11 3.73 -17.36
C LEU A 167 -4.60 4.96 -18.12
N LEU A 168 -3.78 5.80 -17.47
CA LEU A 168 -3.20 7.00 -18.08
C LEU A 168 -2.26 6.65 -19.22
N ALA A 169 -1.42 5.62 -19.06
CA ALA A 169 -0.50 5.16 -20.09
C ALA A 169 -1.23 4.66 -21.34
N GLY A 170 -2.47 4.18 -21.22
CA GLY A 170 -3.33 3.84 -22.35
C GLY A 170 -4.02 5.04 -23.01
N MET A 171 -4.04 6.20 -22.36
CA MET A 171 -4.65 7.44 -22.86
C MET A 171 -3.64 8.41 -23.48
N THR A 172 -2.34 8.28 -23.17
CA THR A 172 -1.29 9.18 -23.65
C THR A 172 0.08 8.52 -23.62
N ASP A 173 0.99 9.00 -24.46
CA ASP A 173 2.43 8.68 -24.44
C ASP A 173 3.27 9.72 -23.70
N ALA A 174 2.63 10.78 -23.16
CA ALA A 174 3.31 11.81 -22.39
C ALA A 174 4.04 11.24 -21.16
N ALA A 175 5.08 11.96 -20.72
CA ALA A 175 5.71 11.67 -19.44
C ALA A 175 4.69 11.88 -18.32
N LEU A 176 4.63 10.94 -17.38
CA LEU A 176 3.67 11.01 -16.29
C LEU A 176 4.22 10.44 -14.99
N LEU A 177 3.70 10.96 -13.89
CA LEU A 177 3.96 10.51 -12.53
C LEU A 177 2.62 10.39 -11.78
N VAL A 178 2.39 9.23 -11.19
CA VAL A 178 1.27 8.94 -10.28
C VAL A 178 1.86 8.78 -8.88
N ASN A 179 1.35 9.48 -7.88
CA ASN A 179 1.84 9.42 -6.49
C ASN A 179 0.66 9.42 -5.50
N PHE A 180 0.48 8.33 -4.77
CA PHE A 180 -0.52 8.19 -3.71
C PHE A 180 0.17 8.09 -2.35
N GLY A 181 0.27 9.21 -1.65
CA GLY A 181 0.82 9.26 -0.29
C GLY A 181 2.28 8.78 -0.19
N GLY A 182 3.09 8.96 -1.23
CA GLY A 182 4.50 8.54 -1.30
C GLY A 182 4.73 7.33 -2.20
N ASP A 183 3.73 6.47 -2.38
CA ASP A 183 3.80 5.33 -3.29
C ASP A 183 3.55 5.83 -4.72
N LEU A 184 4.52 5.65 -5.60
CA LEU A 184 4.51 6.33 -6.90
C LEU A 184 5.05 5.47 -8.04
N ARG A 185 4.64 5.83 -9.25
CA ARG A 185 5.17 5.29 -10.50
C ARG A 185 5.30 6.38 -11.55
N ALA A 186 6.41 6.34 -12.28
CA ALA A 186 6.75 7.32 -13.30
C ALA A 186 7.11 6.68 -14.65
N ARG A 187 6.86 7.43 -15.73
CA ARG A 187 7.24 7.09 -17.11
C ARG A 187 7.85 8.27 -17.82
N GLY A 188 8.89 7.96 -18.60
CA GLY A 188 9.51 8.83 -19.58
C GLY A 188 10.32 9.96 -18.95
N PRO A 189 11.37 10.43 -19.65
CA PRO A 189 11.92 11.74 -19.31
C PRO A 189 10.82 12.78 -19.54
N ARG A 190 10.83 13.83 -18.75
CA ARG A 190 10.03 15.02 -19.03
C ARG A 190 10.41 15.57 -20.41
N ARG A 191 9.55 16.41 -20.97
CA ARG A 191 9.72 16.96 -22.32
C ARG A 191 11.00 17.78 -22.50
N ASP A 192 11.53 18.34 -21.41
CA ASP A 192 12.82 19.02 -21.36
C ASP A 192 14.03 18.06 -21.29
N GLY A 193 13.80 16.75 -21.32
CA GLY A 193 14.79 15.68 -21.22
C GLY A 193 15.17 15.29 -19.80
N SER A 194 14.65 15.98 -18.77
CA SER A 194 15.01 15.74 -17.38
C SER A 194 14.23 14.58 -16.74
N ALA A 195 14.83 13.96 -15.72
CA ALA A 195 14.17 12.96 -14.88
C ALA A 195 13.24 13.60 -13.84
N TRP A 196 12.28 12.83 -13.35
CA TRP A 196 11.48 13.19 -12.18
C TRP A 196 12.38 13.21 -10.94
N GLN A 197 12.30 14.29 -10.15
CA GLN A 197 13.04 14.39 -8.90
C GLN A 197 12.14 13.94 -7.75
N ILE A 198 12.52 12.84 -7.11
CA ILE A 198 11.76 12.21 -6.03
C ILE A 198 12.49 12.42 -4.72
N GLY A 199 11.84 13.05 -3.74
CA GLY A 199 12.36 13.14 -2.38
C GLY A 199 12.08 11.86 -1.59
N ILE A 200 13.04 11.44 -0.76
CA ILE A 200 12.90 10.31 0.15
C ILE A 200 12.85 10.88 1.57
N GLU A 201 11.68 10.78 2.21
CA GLU A 201 11.44 11.31 3.55
C GLU A 201 11.99 10.38 4.64
N THR A 202 12.33 10.95 5.79
CA THR A 202 12.63 10.16 7.01
C THR A 202 11.49 10.29 8.02
N PRO A 203 11.19 9.25 8.81
CA PRO A 203 10.14 9.27 9.83
C PRO A 203 10.22 10.42 10.85
N ASP A 204 11.42 10.97 11.08
CA ASP A 204 11.66 11.99 12.11
C ASP A 204 11.67 13.43 11.56
N GLN A 205 11.65 13.59 10.23
CA GLN A 205 11.65 14.89 9.58
C GLN A 205 10.51 14.96 8.56
N GLU A 206 9.30 15.30 9.03
CA GLU A 206 8.20 15.59 8.13
C GLU A 206 8.56 16.81 7.27
N SER A 207 8.42 16.67 5.94
CA SER A 207 8.60 17.74 4.94
C SER A 207 10.04 18.11 4.54
N THR A 208 11.06 17.38 4.99
CA THR A 208 12.42 17.48 4.43
C THR A 208 12.90 16.12 3.93
N ALA A 209 13.19 16.05 2.62
CA ALA A 209 13.77 14.87 1.99
C ALA A 209 15.20 14.66 2.54
N ALA A 210 15.44 13.49 3.13
CA ALA A 210 16.76 13.10 3.61
C ALA A 210 17.70 12.65 2.48
N ASP A 211 17.11 12.18 1.38
CA ASP A 211 17.80 11.84 0.14
C ASP A 211 16.89 12.17 -1.06
N SER A 212 17.44 12.13 -2.27
CA SER A 212 16.66 12.32 -3.50
C SER A 212 17.10 11.37 -4.60
N LEU A 213 16.15 10.99 -5.45
CA LEU A 213 16.36 10.11 -6.58
C LEU A 213 15.87 10.78 -7.87
N SER A 214 16.70 10.73 -8.91
CA SER A 214 16.28 10.98 -10.29
C SER A 214 15.66 9.72 -10.87
N LEU A 215 14.37 9.76 -11.20
CA LEU A 215 13.60 8.65 -11.74
C LEU A 215 13.08 9.00 -13.15
N VAL A 216 13.43 8.19 -14.16
CA VAL A 216 12.87 8.33 -15.52
C VAL A 216 11.70 7.37 -15.71
N ASN A 217 11.93 6.10 -15.35
CA ASN A 217 10.92 5.04 -15.38
C ASN A 217 11.05 4.20 -14.12
N GLY A 218 9.92 3.65 -13.67
CA GLY A 218 9.87 2.74 -12.53
C GLY A 218 8.96 3.28 -11.44
N ALA A 219 9.03 2.63 -10.28
CA ALA A 219 8.16 2.91 -9.16
C ALA A 219 8.92 2.87 -7.84
N LEU A 220 8.43 3.67 -6.89
CA LEU A 220 8.93 3.71 -5.53
C LEU A 220 7.75 3.48 -4.59
N ALA A 221 7.95 2.72 -3.53
CA ALA A 221 6.97 2.58 -2.46
C ALA A 221 7.67 2.56 -1.10
N THR A 222 6.98 3.07 -0.08
CA THR A 222 7.52 3.18 1.26
C THR A 222 6.57 2.56 2.26
N SER A 223 7.05 1.53 2.97
CA SER A 223 6.39 0.99 4.15
C SER A 223 7.11 1.51 5.39
N GLY A 224 6.39 1.97 6.40
CA GLY A 224 7.01 2.52 7.60
C GLY A 224 6.02 2.96 8.67
N ASP A 225 6.53 3.16 9.89
CA ASP A 225 5.70 3.43 11.07
C ASP A 225 5.54 4.92 11.42
N ALA A 226 6.08 5.83 10.58
CA ALA A 226 6.21 7.26 10.89
C ALA A 226 4.96 7.90 11.50
N ARG A 227 3.76 7.56 11.00
CA ARG A 227 2.47 8.09 11.47
C ARG A 227 1.56 7.07 12.18
N ARG A 228 1.96 5.80 12.24
CA ARG A 228 1.13 4.69 12.75
C ARG A 228 1.96 3.83 13.68
N PHE A 229 2.12 4.33 14.90
CA PHE A 229 2.83 3.67 15.99
C PHE A 229 2.14 3.91 17.34
N LEU A 230 2.55 3.16 18.36
CA LEU A 230 2.30 3.45 19.77
C LEU A 230 3.64 3.64 20.50
N LEU A 231 3.65 4.39 21.60
CA LEU A 231 4.82 4.61 22.43
C LEU A 231 4.51 4.21 23.87
N HIS A 232 5.12 3.14 24.35
CA HIS A 232 4.90 2.63 25.70
C HIS A 232 6.25 2.29 26.34
N ASP A 233 6.50 2.80 27.54
CA ASP A 233 7.78 2.62 28.26
C ASP A 233 9.03 2.95 27.42
N GLY A 234 8.93 3.98 26.57
CA GLY A 234 10.02 4.38 25.68
C GLY A 234 10.25 3.45 24.48
N MET A 235 9.47 2.38 24.35
CA MET A 235 9.47 1.49 23.18
C MET A 235 8.39 1.90 22.18
N ARG A 236 8.78 1.93 20.90
CA ARG A 236 7.88 2.18 19.77
C ARG A 236 7.31 0.86 19.25
N TYR A 237 6.01 0.83 19.00
CA TYR A 237 5.26 -0.31 18.47
C TYR A 237 4.67 0.05 17.11
N SER A 238 5.19 -0.55 16.04
CA SER A 238 4.76 -0.31 14.66
C SER A 238 3.41 -0.98 14.35
N HIS A 239 2.66 -0.40 13.41
CA HIS A 239 1.44 -1.02 12.88
C HIS A 239 1.65 -2.27 12.02
N ILE A 240 2.90 -2.63 11.73
CA ILE A 240 3.25 -3.87 11.03
C ILE A 240 3.25 -5.02 12.03
N LEU A 241 2.15 -5.78 12.04
CA LEU A 241 1.92 -6.89 12.97
C LEU A 241 2.46 -8.20 12.40
N ASN A 242 3.09 -9.00 13.26
CA ASN A 242 3.40 -10.38 12.96
C ASN A 242 2.12 -11.23 13.13
N PRO A 243 1.58 -11.84 12.08
CA PRO A 243 0.33 -12.60 12.16
C PRO A 243 0.42 -13.86 13.03
N LYS A 244 1.63 -14.37 13.27
CA LYS A 244 1.86 -15.56 14.11
C LYS A 244 1.76 -15.25 15.60
N THR A 245 2.09 -14.02 16.00
CA THR A 245 2.10 -13.60 17.42
C THR A 245 0.99 -12.61 17.75
N GLY A 246 0.48 -11.87 16.76
CA GLY A 246 -0.48 -10.78 16.95
C GLY A 246 0.15 -9.48 17.45
N TRP A 247 1.47 -9.46 17.63
CA TRP A 247 2.25 -8.32 18.10
C TRP A 247 3.04 -7.66 16.97
N PRO A 248 3.38 -6.36 17.09
CA PRO A 248 4.28 -5.69 16.17
C PRO A 248 5.60 -6.45 15.96
N VAL A 249 6.13 -6.37 14.75
CA VAL A 249 7.48 -6.87 14.48
C VAL A 249 8.50 -6.02 15.25
N HIS A 250 9.40 -6.69 15.96
CA HIS A 250 10.43 -6.03 16.78
C HIS A 250 11.80 -6.07 16.11
N GLY A 251 12.64 -5.08 16.43
CA GLY A 251 14.03 -5.04 16.00
C GLY A 251 14.21 -4.98 14.49
N GLY A 252 13.22 -4.48 13.76
CA GLY A 252 13.28 -4.19 12.32
C GLY A 252 13.42 -2.69 12.04
N PRO A 253 13.60 -2.32 10.76
CA PRO A 253 13.65 -0.93 10.37
C PRO A 253 12.30 -0.23 10.62
N ARG A 254 12.34 1.06 10.95
CA ARG A 254 11.18 1.95 11.07
C ARG A 254 10.57 2.32 9.72
N SER A 255 11.37 2.29 8.66
CA SER A 255 10.93 2.56 7.29
C SER A 255 11.80 1.80 6.29
N ALA A 256 11.15 1.33 5.22
CA ALA A 256 11.79 0.73 4.07
C ALA A 256 11.19 1.35 2.80
N THR A 257 12.04 2.01 2.01
CA THR A 257 11.69 2.56 0.69
C THR A 257 12.37 1.77 -0.41
N LEU A 258 11.61 1.27 -1.36
CA LEU A 258 12.08 0.31 -2.36
C LEU A 258 11.82 0.82 -3.77
N LEU A 259 12.81 0.65 -4.65
CA LEU A 259 12.69 0.94 -6.08
C LEU A 259 12.43 -0.35 -6.86
N ALA A 260 11.43 -0.34 -7.75
CA ALA A 260 11.08 -1.46 -8.60
C ALA A 260 10.53 -1.00 -9.97
N ALA A 261 10.14 -1.96 -10.83
CA ALA A 261 9.55 -1.65 -12.13
C ALA A 261 8.11 -1.14 -12.03
N ASP A 262 7.36 -1.64 -11.06
CA ASP A 262 5.98 -1.28 -10.75
C ASP A 262 5.77 -1.11 -9.24
N CYS A 263 4.69 -0.41 -8.88
CA CYS A 263 4.48 0.04 -7.52
C CYS A 263 4.13 -1.12 -6.60
N VAL A 264 3.34 -2.09 -7.09
CA VAL A 264 2.99 -3.31 -6.35
C VAL A 264 4.24 -4.10 -5.96
N GLN A 265 5.21 -4.27 -6.87
CA GLN A 265 6.47 -4.92 -6.56
C GLN A 265 7.26 -4.16 -5.50
N ALA A 266 7.37 -2.83 -5.63
CA ALA A 266 8.06 -1.99 -4.65
C ALA A 266 7.40 -2.10 -3.26
N GLY A 267 6.07 -2.00 -3.16
CA GLY A 267 5.33 -2.04 -1.89
C GLY A 267 5.36 -3.41 -1.24
N MET A 268 5.28 -4.48 -2.03
CA MET A 268 5.50 -5.84 -1.57
C MET A 268 6.86 -5.96 -0.88
N LEU A 269 7.94 -5.57 -1.56
CA LEU A 269 9.29 -5.67 -1.03
C LEU A 269 9.46 -4.83 0.22
N ALA A 270 8.91 -3.61 0.24
CA ALA A 270 8.93 -2.73 1.40
C ALA A 270 8.27 -3.40 2.62
N THR A 271 7.06 -3.94 2.43
CA THR A 271 6.31 -4.59 3.52
C THR A 271 6.97 -5.87 4.00
N LEU A 272 7.46 -6.71 3.08
CA LEU A 272 8.20 -7.94 3.43
C LEU A 272 9.50 -7.64 4.17
N THR A 273 10.19 -6.56 3.80
CA THR A 273 11.39 -6.10 4.51
C THR A 273 11.08 -5.72 5.94
N LEU A 274 9.99 -4.98 6.18
CA LEU A 274 9.56 -4.65 7.55
C LEU A 274 9.15 -5.91 8.33
N LEU A 275 8.46 -6.84 7.68
CA LEU A 275 8.04 -8.10 8.29
C LEU A 275 9.21 -9.02 8.66
N ALA A 276 10.32 -8.97 7.90
CA ALA A 276 11.54 -9.69 8.21
C ALA A 276 12.23 -9.20 9.49
N GLY A 277 11.88 -8.02 9.99
CA GLY A 277 12.39 -7.47 11.25
C GLY A 277 13.93 -7.36 11.23
N PRO A 278 14.66 -8.00 12.15
CA PRO A 278 16.12 -7.92 12.20
C PRO A 278 16.79 -8.53 10.95
N GLU A 279 16.10 -9.42 10.22
CA GLU A 279 16.61 -10.04 9.00
C GLU A 279 16.35 -9.21 7.74
N ALA A 280 15.86 -7.97 7.87
CA ALA A 280 15.51 -7.08 6.76
C ALA A 280 16.64 -6.93 5.73
N GLU A 281 17.89 -6.72 6.17
CA GLU A 281 19.03 -6.62 5.26
C GLU A 281 19.33 -7.93 4.54
N ASN A 282 19.22 -9.06 5.23
CA ASN A 282 19.47 -10.37 4.64
C ASN A 282 18.40 -10.70 3.59
N PHE A 283 17.12 -10.45 3.91
CA PHE A 283 16.01 -10.57 2.98
C PHE A 283 16.26 -9.77 1.68
N LEU A 284 16.75 -8.53 1.80
CA LEU A 284 17.04 -7.68 0.63
C LEU A 284 18.26 -8.13 -0.17
N ARG A 285 19.31 -8.65 0.48
CA ARG A 285 20.50 -9.17 -0.21
C ARG A 285 20.18 -10.39 -1.09
N GLU A 286 19.15 -11.15 -0.74
CA GLU A 286 18.66 -12.28 -1.54
C GLU A 286 17.88 -11.83 -2.78
N GLN A 287 17.49 -10.56 -2.87
CA GLN A 287 16.80 -10.02 -4.02
C GLN A 287 17.80 -9.44 -5.03
N GLU A 288 17.69 -9.83 -6.31
CA GLU A 288 18.61 -9.36 -7.34
C GLU A 288 18.45 -7.85 -7.63
N ASN A 289 19.53 -7.10 -7.46
CA ASN A 289 19.69 -5.70 -7.91
C ASN A 289 18.61 -4.72 -7.41
N ILE A 290 18.13 -4.89 -6.17
CA ILE A 290 17.13 -3.99 -5.61
C ILE A 290 17.80 -2.80 -4.92
N ARG A 291 17.41 -1.58 -5.32
CA ARG A 291 17.82 -0.36 -4.64
C ARG A 291 16.81 -0.06 -3.53
N SER A 292 17.33 0.12 -2.31
CA SER A 292 16.53 0.28 -1.10
C SER A 292 17.11 1.36 -0.19
N TRP A 293 16.26 1.98 0.61
CA TRP A 293 16.63 2.87 1.71
C TRP A 293 15.94 2.35 2.98
N LEU A 294 16.76 1.93 3.94
CA LEU A 294 16.29 1.49 5.26
C LEU A 294 16.61 2.56 6.29
N ILE A 295 15.64 2.80 7.17
CA ILE A 295 15.79 3.66 8.33
C ILE A 295 15.47 2.82 9.55
N TRP A 296 16.46 2.66 10.42
CA TRP A 296 16.39 1.88 11.66
C TRP A 296 15.99 2.75 12.84
#